data_AF-A0ABD2IIX4-F1
#
_entry.id   AF-A0ABD2IIX4-F1
#
_cell.length_a   1.000
_cell.length_b   1.000
_cell.length_c   1.000
_cell.angle_alpha   90.00
_cell.angle_beta   90.00
_cell.angle_gamma   90.00
#
_symmetry.space_group_name_H-M   'P 1'
#
loop_
_entity.id
_entity.type
_entity.pdbx_description
1 polymer ?
#
loop_
_entity_poly.entity_id
_entity_poly.type
_entity_poly.pdbx_seq_one_letter_code
_entity_poly.pdbx_strand_id
1 'polypeptide(L)'
;MFTDLIMLAIASLNLAVISPTKLLHTNLKCILITQSVAVLIFGLDRSAIMVKKFIEHDLFMTSNVLLQRVLNFNAIFRRLLGHVLILERFLATFYIISYEKCPKLLFTLAWFSITFIIAVVNAITPEQPQAISNFNFKQIERASPNNYNIGLRYQISDNINTAKQLSATFLCFFLSNLLLTFLYIVITLNLVNEAYQISFVYACGNWSIAILCVATEFTIMTHHPLLKRRLTNLLNSIFCFRLHRVAPNSVDLPNVYENCENEMNDHFKMLQQCWNK
;
A
#
# COMPACT_ATOMS: atom_id res chain seq x y z
N MET A 1 1.25 -19.06 9.53
CA MET A 1 -0.20 -19.32 9.51
C MET A 1 -0.99 -18.22 10.21
N PHE A 2 -0.86 -18.02 11.53
CA PHE A 2 -1.63 -16.96 12.23
C PHE A 2 -1.39 -15.55 11.67
N THR A 3 -0.12 -15.19 11.42
CA THR A 3 0.24 -13.91 10.79
C THR A 3 -0.33 -13.76 9.40
N ASP A 4 -0.41 -14.85 8.64
CA ASP A 4 -0.92 -14.85 7.27
C ASP A 4 -2.43 -14.60 7.29
N LEU A 5 -3.15 -15.18 8.26
CA LEU A 5 -4.57 -14.92 8.48
C LEU A 5 -4.85 -13.47 8.87
N ILE A 6 -4.05 -12.89 9.77
CA ILE A 6 -4.15 -11.47 10.12
C ILE A 6 -3.91 -10.60 8.88
N MET A 7 -2.86 -10.90 8.12
CA MET A 7 -2.51 -10.16 6.90
C MET A 7 -3.63 -10.25 5.85
N LEU A 8 -4.20 -11.43 5.63
CA LEU A 8 -5.34 -11.63 4.72
C LEU A 8 -6.57 -10.85 5.18
N ALA A 9 -6.88 -10.86 6.49
CA ALA A 9 -8.00 -10.12 7.05
C ALA A 9 -7.83 -8.60 6.86
N ILE A 10 -6.63 -8.07 7.14
CA ILE A 10 -6.33 -6.64 7.00
C ILE A 10 -6.33 -6.20 5.55
N ALA A 11 -5.74 -6.99 4.64
CA ALA A 11 -5.75 -6.69 3.21
C ALA A 11 -7.17 -6.74 2.62
N SER A 12 -7.99 -7.71 3.05
CA SER A 12 -9.40 -7.80 2.67
C SER A 12 -10.19 -6.59 3.16
N LEU A 13 -9.95 -6.19 4.42
CA LEU A 13 -10.57 -4.99 4.99
C LEU A 13 -10.16 -3.74 4.23
N ASN A 14 -8.89 -3.59 3.88
CA ASN A 14 -8.41 -2.44 3.12
C ASN A 14 -9.06 -2.40 1.72
N LEU A 15 -9.13 -3.54 1.04
CA LEU A 15 -9.81 -3.65 -0.26
C LEU A 15 -11.30 -3.28 -0.15
N ALA A 16 -12.00 -3.74 0.90
CA ALA A 16 -13.40 -3.42 1.15
C ALA A 16 -13.62 -1.93 1.45
N VAL A 17 -12.69 -1.27 2.15
CA VAL A 17 -12.77 0.17 2.45
C VAL A 17 -12.45 1.02 1.21
N ILE A 18 -11.43 0.64 0.43
CA ILE A 18 -10.95 1.40 -0.73
C ILE A 18 -11.89 1.25 -1.93
N SER A 19 -12.37 0.05 -2.24
CA SER A 19 -13.19 -0.22 -3.44
C SER A 19 -14.39 0.74 -3.62
N PRO A 20 -15.20 1.04 -2.60
CA PRO A 20 -16.34 1.96 -2.73
C PRO A 20 -15.96 3.45 -2.65
N THR A 21 -14.68 3.82 -2.52
CA THR A 21 -14.28 5.24 -2.47
C THR A 21 -14.33 5.88 -3.85
N LYS A 22 -15.15 6.93 -4.00
CA LYS A 22 -15.19 7.78 -5.22
C LYS A 22 -14.25 8.99 -5.13
N LEU A 23 -13.75 9.29 -3.92
CA LEU A 23 -12.97 10.50 -3.61
C LEU A 23 -11.46 10.33 -3.86
N LEU A 24 -10.96 9.11 -3.94
CA LEU A 24 -9.55 8.90 -4.27
C LEU A 24 -9.31 9.10 -5.77
N HIS A 25 -8.18 9.74 -6.09
CA HIS A 25 -7.68 9.81 -7.46
C HIS A 25 -7.61 8.41 -8.08
N THR A 26 -8.12 8.24 -9.31
CA THR A 26 -8.25 6.92 -9.96
C THR A 26 -6.93 6.15 -9.99
N ASN A 27 -5.79 6.83 -10.22
CA ASN A 27 -4.47 6.19 -10.28
C ASN A 27 -4.04 5.65 -8.92
N LEU A 28 -4.14 6.49 -7.90
CA LEU A 28 -3.84 6.10 -6.53
C LEU A 28 -4.74 4.94 -6.08
N LYS A 29 -6.04 5.04 -6.36
CA LYS A 29 -7.01 3.99 -6.04
C LYS A 29 -6.61 2.66 -6.70
N CYS A 30 -6.23 2.69 -7.98
CA CYS A 30 -5.80 1.50 -8.71
C CYS A 30 -4.51 0.92 -8.12
N ILE A 31 -3.51 1.75 -7.80
CA ILE A 31 -2.27 1.30 -7.17
C ILE A 31 -2.55 0.65 -5.81
N LEU A 32 -3.36 1.29 -4.97
CA LEU A 32 -3.68 0.77 -3.64
C LEU A 32 -4.49 -0.54 -3.70
N ILE A 33 -5.49 -0.62 -4.59
CA ILE A 33 -6.24 -1.87 -4.82
C ILE A 33 -5.29 -2.98 -5.26
N THR A 34 -4.41 -2.68 -6.23
CA THR A 34 -3.42 -3.65 -6.73
C THR A 34 -2.49 -4.10 -5.62
N GLN A 35 -2.04 -3.19 -4.77
CA GLN A 35 -1.19 -3.50 -3.62
C GLN A 35 -1.91 -4.44 -2.65
N SER A 36 -3.16 -4.15 -2.26
CA SER A 36 -3.93 -5.02 -1.37
C SER A 36 -4.21 -6.39 -2.00
N VAL A 37 -4.50 -6.46 -3.30
CA VAL A 37 -4.65 -7.74 -4.03
C VAL A 37 -3.35 -8.53 -4.05
N ALA A 38 -2.21 -7.89 -4.31
CA ALA A 38 -0.91 -8.55 -4.28
C ALA A 38 -0.57 -9.10 -2.89
N VAL A 39 -0.94 -8.38 -1.81
CA VAL A 39 -0.80 -8.87 -0.43
C VAL A 39 -1.71 -10.08 -0.17
N LEU A 40 -2.94 -10.09 -0.70
CA LEU A 40 -3.85 -11.24 -0.60
C LEU A 40 -3.26 -12.48 -1.30
N ILE A 41 -2.84 -12.34 -2.56
CA ILE A 41 -2.26 -13.44 -3.33
C ILE A 41 -1.01 -13.98 -2.62
N PHE A 42 -0.12 -13.10 -2.16
CA PHE A 42 1.07 -13.51 -1.40
C PHE A 42 0.73 -14.28 -0.12
N GLY A 43 -0.30 -13.86 0.62
CA GLY A 43 -0.77 -14.57 1.82
C GLY A 43 -1.34 -15.95 1.51
N LEU A 44 -2.09 -16.07 0.41
CA LEU A 44 -2.64 -17.34 -0.06
C LEU A 44 -1.54 -18.30 -0.51
N ASP A 45 -0.60 -17.83 -1.33
CA ASP A 45 0.53 -18.64 -1.81
C ASP A 45 1.37 -19.17 -0.65
N ARG A 46 1.72 -18.28 0.30
CA ARG A 46 2.47 -18.66 1.50
C ARG A 46 1.70 -19.68 2.34
N SER A 47 0.39 -19.49 2.51
CA SER A 47 -0.45 -20.43 3.26
C SER A 47 -0.50 -21.79 2.56
N ALA A 48 -0.63 -21.82 1.23
CA ALA A 48 -0.60 -23.04 0.43
C ALA A 48 0.73 -23.80 0.55
N ILE A 49 1.88 -23.10 0.52
CA ILE A 49 3.20 -23.69 0.76
C ILE A 49 3.25 -24.35 2.15
N MET A 50 2.80 -23.63 3.18
CA MET A 50 2.85 -24.13 4.56
C MET A 50 1.94 -25.33 4.77
N VAL A 51 0.73 -25.31 4.21
CA VAL A 51 -0.20 -26.46 4.26
C VAL A 51 0.41 -27.68 3.56
N LYS A 52 1.01 -27.50 2.38
CA LYS A 52 1.68 -28.59 1.67
C LYS A 52 2.81 -29.20 2.51
N LYS A 53 3.70 -28.37 3.06
CA LYS A 53 4.79 -28.82 3.94
C LYS A 53 4.29 -29.56 5.18
N PHE A 54 3.16 -29.12 5.74
CA PHE A 54 2.56 -29.77 6.89
C PHE A 54 2.02 -31.17 6.56
N ILE A 55 1.38 -31.34 5.39
CA ILE A 55 0.87 -32.63 4.91
C ILE A 55 2.02 -33.61 4.62
N GLU A 56 3.13 -33.12 4.08
CA GLU A 56 4.30 -33.95 3.74
C GLU A 56 5.16 -34.33 4.96
N HIS A 57 4.84 -33.83 6.16
CA HIS A 57 5.62 -34.00 7.40
C HIS A 57 7.10 -33.59 7.30
N ASP A 58 7.49 -32.87 6.24
CA ASP A 58 8.84 -32.38 6.02
C ASP A 58 8.82 -30.85 5.88
N LEU A 59 9.10 -30.18 6.99
CA LEU A 59 9.18 -28.72 7.06
C LEU A 59 10.38 -28.17 6.28
N PHE A 60 11.43 -28.98 6.09
CA PHE A 60 12.71 -28.58 5.53
C PHE A 60 12.82 -28.88 4.03
N MET A 61 11.95 -29.74 3.49
CA MET A 61 11.86 -30.00 2.05
C MET A 61 11.69 -28.69 1.26
N THR A 62 12.40 -28.63 0.14
CA THR A 62 12.27 -27.54 -0.83
C THR A 62 10.90 -27.64 -1.48
N SER A 63 10.13 -26.55 -1.43
CA SER A 63 8.80 -26.52 -2.04
C SER A 63 8.91 -26.66 -3.56
N ASN A 64 7.77 -26.92 -4.22
CA ASN A 64 7.71 -26.96 -5.69
C ASN A 64 8.33 -25.68 -6.27
N VAL A 65 9.30 -25.83 -7.17
CA VAL A 65 10.01 -24.74 -7.83
C VAL A 65 9.04 -23.73 -8.45
N LEU A 66 7.93 -24.19 -9.02
CA LEU A 66 6.90 -23.31 -9.57
C LEU A 66 6.29 -22.41 -8.49
N LEU A 67 5.95 -22.97 -7.34
CA LEU A 67 5.33 -22.24 -6.23
C LEU A 67 6.32 -21.26 -5.59
N GLN A 68 7.60 -21.62 -5.53
CA GLN A 68 8.68 -20.70 -5.12
C GLN A 68 8.83 -19.52 -6.11
N ARG A 69 8.77 -19.79 -7.43
CA ARG A 69 8.82 -18.73 -8.46
C ARG A 69 7.64 -17.79 -8.38
N VAL A 70 6.42 -18.31 -8.17
CA VAL A 70 5.22 -17.49 -7.97
C VAL A 70 5.34 -16.61 -6.72
N LEU A 71 5.83 -17.18 -5.61
CA LEU A 71 6.06 -16.42 -4.38
C LEU A 71 7.11 -15.31 -4.59
N ASN A 72 8.19 -15.61 -5.31
CA ASN A 72 9.24 -14.64 -5.62
C ASN A 72 8.71 -13.52 -6.53
N PHE A 73 7.97 -13.87 -7.59
CA PHE A 73 7.28 -12.92 -8.45
C PHE A 73 6.40 -11.97 -7.63
N ASN A 74 5.53 -12.49 -6.77
CA ASN A 74 4.64 -11.68 -5.93
C ASN A 74 5.41 -10.78 -4.96
N ALA A 75 6.51 -11.27 -4.40
CA ALA A 75 7.37 -10.46 -3.53
C ALA A 75 8.02 -9.28 -4.30
N ILE A 76 8.56 -9.53 -5.49
CA ILE A 76 9.18 -8.51 -6.34
C ILE A 76 8.14 -7.51 -6.84
N PHE A 77 7.02 -8.01 -7.36
CA PHE A 77 5.92 -7.20 -7.87
C PHE A 77 5.41 -6.22 -6.81
N ARG A 78 5.18 -6.69 -5.57
CA ARG A 78 4.77 -5.84 -4.46
C ARG A 78 5.79 -4.76 -4.12
N ARG A 79 7.09 -5.08 -4.18
CA ARG A 79 8.15 -4.08 -3.96
C ARG A 79 8.14 -3.01 -5.04
N LEU A 80 8.02 -3.41 -6.30
CA LEU A 80 7.96 -2.46 -7.41
C LEU A 80 6.71 -1.56 -7.31
N LEU A 81 5.56 -2.09 -6.90
CA LEU A 81 4.36 -1.28 -6.64
C LEU A 81 4.58 -0.18 -5.60
N GLY A 82 5.33 -0.46 -4.52
CA GLY A 82 5.68 0.57 -3.55
C GLY A 82 6.53 1.69 -4.15
N HIS A 83 7.44 1.37 -5.06
CA HIS A 83 8.21 2.38 -5.81
C HIS A 83 7.33 3.16 -6.78
N VAL A 84 6.41 2.49 -7.48
CA VAL A 84 5.43 3.15 -8.36
C VAL A 84 4.55 4.12 -7.57
N LEU A 85 4.13 3.77 -6.36
CA LEU A 85 3.40 4.68 -5.47
C LEU A 85 4.24 5.93 -5.14
N ILE A 86 5.50 5.75 -4.74
CA ILE A 86 6.40 6.88 -4.43
C ILE A 86 6.60 7.78 -5.66
N LEU A 87 6.85 7.18 -6.83
CA LEU A 87 7.03 7.90 -8.09
C LEU A 87 5.77 8.64 -8.52
N GLU A 88 4.59 8.01 -8.39
CA GLU A 88 3.30 8.65 -8.67
C GLU A 88 3.11 9.90 -7.81
N ARG A 89 3.44 9.81 -6.52
CA ARG A 89 3.37 10.97 -5.60
C ARG A 89 4.38 12.05 -5.91
N PHE A 90 5.60 11.67 -6.25
CA PHE A 90 6.62 12.61 -6.69
C PHE A 90 6.14 13.35 -7.95
N LEU A 91 5.65 12.63 -8.96
CA LEU A 91 5.16 13.22 -10.20
C LEU A 91 3.94 14.12 -9.98
N ALA A 92 2.99 13.69 -9.14
CA ALA A 92 1.84 14.51 -8.78
C ALA A 92 2.25 15.82 -8.07
N THR A 93 3.34 15.81 -7.29
CA THR A 93 3.84 16.99 -6.57
C THR A 93 4.61 17.94 -7.48
N PHE A 94 5.51 17.42 -8.33
CA PHE A 94 6.39 18.24 -9.16
C PHE A 94 5.75 18.68 -10.48
N TYR A 95 4.83 17.90 -11.05
CA TYR A 95 4.29 18.12 -12.40
C TYR A 95 2.78 18.32 -12.39
N ILE A 96 2.24 19.10 -11.44
CA ILE A 96 0.79 19.31 -11.23
C ILE A 96 0.05 19.61 -12.56
N ILE A 97 0.55 20.58 -13.33
CA ILE A 97 -0.10 21.04 -14.58
C ILE A 97 -0.13 19.94 -15.66
N SER A 98 0.96 19.19 -15.81
CA SER A 98 1.06 18.11 -16.80
C SER A 98 0.30 16.86 -16.36
N TYR A 99 0.25 16.63 -15.05
CA TYR A 99 -0.43 15.49 -14.44
C TYR A 99 -1.95 15.57 -14.62
N GLU A 100 -2.53 16.77 -14.54
CA GLU A 100 -3.97 16.97 -14.80
C GLU A 100 -4.35 16.72 -16.27
N LYS A 101 -3.47 17.10 -17.21
CA LYS A 101 -3.74 16.99 -18.65
C LYS A 101 -3.58 15.57 -19.18
N CYS A 102 -2.77 14.74 -18.52
CA CYS A 102 -2.55 13.36 -18.98
C CYS A 102 -3.74 12.45 -18.61
N PRO A 103 -4.16 11.55 -19.52
CA PRO A 103 -5.18 10.56 -19.23
C PRO A 103 -4.67 9.63 -18.13
N LYS A 104 -5.25 9.81 -16.94
CA LYS A 104 -4.88 9.17 -15.68
C LYS A 104 -4.66 7.66 -15.82
N LEU A 105 -5.56 6.98 -16.54
CA LEU A 105 -5.54 5.53 -16.76
C LEU A 105 -4.29 5.01 -17.50
N LEU A 106 -3.80 5.73 -18.52
CA LEU A 106 -2.66 5.27 -19.32
C LEU A 106 -1.37 5.24 -18.50
N PHE A 107 -1.21 6.20 -17.59
CA PHE A 107 -0.07 6.24 -16.69
C PHE A 107 -0.02 4.99 -15.80
N THR A 108 -1.14 4.64 -15.16
CA THR A 108 -1.19 3.46 -14.30
C THR A 108 -1.01 2.16 -15.08
N LEU A 109 -1.62 2.04 -16.27
CA LEU A 109 -1.45 0.86 -17.12
C LEU A 109 0.00 0.68 -17.60
N ALA A 110 0.67 1.76 -17.98
CA ALA A 110 2.07 1.72 -18.40
C ALA A 110 2.97 1.27 -17.25
N TRP A 111 2.83 1.88 -16.07
CA TRP A 111 3.63 1.50 -14.89
C TRP A 111 3.34 0.09 -14.41
N PHE A 112 2.08 -0.33 -14.43
CA PHE A 112 1.70 -1.69 -14.09
C PHE A 112 2.35 -2.69 -15.06
N SER A 113 2.32 -2.40 -16.36
CA SER A 113 2.92 -3.26 -17.39
C SER A 113 4.44 -3.36 -17.21
N ILE A 114 5.12 -2.23 -17.01
CA ILE A 114 6.58 -2.20 -16.75
C ILE A 114 6.91 -3.00 -15.49
N THR A 115 6.18 -2.76 -14.40
CA THR A 115 6.37 -3.43 -13.12
C THR A 115 6.14 -4.93 -13.23
N PHE A 116 5.11 -5.33 -13.97
CA PHE A 116 4.78 -6.73 -14.24
C PHE A 116 5.88 -7.39 -15.05
N ILE A 117 6.35 -6.77 -16.15
CA ILE A 117 7.43 -7.30 -16.99
C ILE A 117 8.71 -7.47 -16.16
N ILE A 118 9.12 -6.45 -15.41
CA ILE A 118 10.32 -6.53 -14.54
C ILE A 118 10.17 -7.65 -13.51
N ALA A 119 9.00 -7.79 -12.90
CA ALA A 119 8.74 -8.85 -11.94
C ALA A 119 8.80 -10.24 -12.58
N VAL A 120 8.22 -10.43 -13.77
CA VAL A 120 8.29 -11.69 -14.52
C VAL A 120 9.73 -12.01 -14.90
N VAL A 121 10.46 -11.06 -15.46
CA VAL A 121 11.87 -11.23 -15.87
C VAL A 121 12.73 -11.62 -14.67
N ASN A 122 12.58 -10.93 -13.54
CA ASN A 122 13.33 -11.24 -12.31
C ASN A 122 12.91 -12.57 -11.67
N ALA A 123 11.66 -13.01 -11.86
CA ALA A 123 11.21 -14.31 -11.36
C ALA A 123 11.72 -15.49 -12.20
N ILE A 124 11.99 -15.27 -13.50
CA ILE A 124 12.45 -16.29 -14.44
C ILE A 124 13.99 -16.35 -14.50
N THR A 125 14.66 -15.20 -14.45
CA THR A 125 16.10 -15.11 -14.64
C THR A 125 16.81 -15.49 -13.33
N PRO A 126 17.66 -16.55 -13.30
CA PRO A 126 18.49 -16.84 -12.13
C PRO A 126 19.43 -15.66 -11.87
N GLU A 127 19.56 -15.27 -10.60
CA GLU A 127 20.29 -14.07 -10.15
C GLU A 127 21.65 -13.93 -10.85
N GLN A 128 21.74 -13.00 -11.80
CA GLN A 128 22.99 -12.33 -12.12
C GLN A 128 22.88 -10.88 -11.63
N PRO A 129 23.85 -10.40 -10.83
CA PRO A 129 23.85 -9.02 -10.37
C PRO A 129 24.09 -8.08 -11.57
N GLN A 130 23.03 -7.43 -12.04
CA GLN A 130 23.14 -6.41 -13.07
C GLN A 130 23.37 -5.04 -12.42
N ALA A 131 24.54 -4.46 -12.71
CA ALA A 131 24.86 -3.08 -12.39
C ALA A 131 23.96 -2.14 -13.21
N ILE A 132 23.04 -1.44 -12.56
CA ILE A 132 22.20 -0.43 -13.21
C ILE A 132 23.07 0.82 -13.45
N SER A 133 23.19 1.19 -14.72
CA SER A 133 23.95 2.32 -15.25
C SER A 133 23.36 3.67 -14.85
N ASN A 134 24.27 4.63 -14.61
CA ASN A 134 24.03 6.03 -14.28
C ASN A 134 22.94 6.71 -15.13
N PHE A 135 21.76 6.91 -14.54
CA PHE A 135 20.71 7.74 -15.12
C PHE A 135 21.02 9.21 -14.80
N ASN A 136 21.46 9.96 -15.81
CA ASN A 136 21.89 11.34 -15.65
C ASN A 136 20.66 12.27 -15.60
N PHE A 137 20.29 12.68 -14.38
CA PHE A 137 19.14 13.57 -14.14
C PHE A 137 19.52 15.03 -14.43
N LYS A 138 19.63 15.39 -15.72
CA LYS A 138 19.79 16.78 -16.15
C LYS A 138 18.51 17.27 -16.84
N GLN A 139 17.59 17.80 -16.05
CA GLN A 139 16.85 19.04 -16.29
C GLN A 139 15.70 19.12 -15.28
N ILE A 140 15.87 19.96 -14.25
CA ILE A 140 14.74 20.57 -13.54
C ILE A 140 14.77 22.04 -13.95
N GLU A 141 13.78 22.39 -14.74
CA GLU A 141 13.52 23.71 -15.30
C GLU A 141 13.16 24.68 -14.17
N ARG A 142 13.71 25.90 -14.22
CA ARG A 142 13.46 26.96 -13.23
C ARG A 142 12.02 27.48 -13.39
N ALA A 143 11.11 27.01 -12.56
CA ALA A 143 9.78 27.60 -12.48
C ALA A 143 9.88 29.04 -11.92
N SER A 144 9.42 30.01 -12.70
CA SER A 144 9.42 31.44 -12.35
C SER A 144 8.52 31.70 -11.11
N PRO A 145 8.98 32.46 -10.10
CA PRO A 145 8.30 32.59 -8.81
C PRO A 145 7.00 33.42 -8.82
N ASN A 146 6.62 34.07 -9.93
CA ASN A 146 5.63 35.16 -9.87
C ASN A 146 4.24 34.92 -10.50
N ASN A 147 3.87 33.69 -10.89
CA ASN A 147 2.56 33.45 -11.56
C ASN A 147 1.75 32.25 -11.02
N TYR A 148 1.85 31.95 -9.73
CA TYR A 148 1.02 30.90 -9.13
C TYR A 148 -0.38 31.42 -8.83
N ASN A 149 -1.33 31.08 -9.71
CA ASN A 149 -2.76 31.29 -9.50
C ASN A 149 -3.20 30.58 -8.20
N ILE A 150 -4.16 31.14 -7.47
CA ILE A 150 -4.56 30.72 -6.11
C ILE A 150 -4.89 29.21 -6.04
N GLY A 151 -5.52 28.66 -7.07
CA GLY A 151 -5.82 27.22 -7.16
C GLY A 151 -4.59 26.32 -7.11
N LEU A 152 -3.46 26.78 -7.66
CA LEU A 152 -2.21 26.02 -7.69
C LEU A 152 -1.58 25.92 -6.30
N ARG A 153 -1.70 26.97 -5.47
CA ARG A 153 -1.24 26.93 -4.07
C ARG A 153 -2.05 25.94 -3.23
N TYR A 154 -3.36 25.87 -3.46
CA TYR A 154 -4.22 24.90 -2.78
C TYR A 154 -3.82 23.46 -3.14
N GLN A 155 -3.61 23.18 -4.42
CA GLN A 155 -3.17 21.86 -4.87
C GLN A 155 -1.80 21.45 -4.32
N ILE A 156 -0.83 22.38 -4.28
CA ILE A 156 0.48 22.12 -3.67
C ILE A 156 0.32 21.80 -2.17
N SER A 157 -0.50 22.58 -1.45
CA SER A 157 -0.77 22.34 -0.03
C SER A 157 -1.42 20.98 0.21
N ASP A 158 -2.40 20.61 -0.62
CA ASP A 158 -3.08 19.31 -0.52
C ASP A 158 -2.15 18.13 -0.84
N ASN A 159 -1.28 18.27 -1.85
CA ASN A 159 -0.24 17.31 -2.17
C ASN A 159 0.77 17.15 -1.02
N ILE A 160 1.22 18.26 -0.40
CA ILE A 160 2.13 18.22 0.75
C ILE A 160 1.48 17.53 1.94
N ASN A 161 0.21 17.85 2.22
CA ASN A 161 -0.54 17.22 3.31
C ASN A 161 -0.73 15.72 3.04
N THR A 162 -1.05 15.35 1.81
CA THR A 162 -1.14 13.95 1.37
C THR A 162 0.21 13.23 1.48
N ALA A 163 1.31 13.87 1.10
CA ALA A 163 2.65 13.31 1.24
C ALA A 163 3.03 13.09 2.71
N LYS A 164 2.68 14.04 3.60
CA LYS A 164 2.83 13.86 5.05
C LYS A 164 2.00 12.69 5.57
N GLN A 165 0.76 12.52 5.10
CA GLN A 165 -0.09 11.38 5.48
C GLN A 165 0.51 10.04 5.04
N LEU A 166 1.16 10.00 3.87
CA LEU A 166 1.82 8.80 3.35
C LEU A 166 3.24 8.56 3.92
N SER A 167 3.78 9.50 4.68
CA SER A 167 5.14 9.38 5.23
C SER A 167 5.33 8.13 6.10
N ALA A 168 4.33 7.77 6.90
CA ALA A 168 4.33 6.53 7.68
C ALA A 168 4.38 5.28 6.78
N THR A 169 3.59 5.28 5.71
CA THR A 169 3.59 4.21 4.70
C THR A 169 4.94 4.10 4.00
N PHE A 170 5.57 5.23 3.64
CA PHE A 170 6.90 5.25 3.06
C PHE A 170 7.97 4.76 4.03
N LEU A 171 7.86 5.11 5.32
CA LEU A 171 8.76 4.60 6.35
C LEU A 171 8.63 3.08 6.50
N CYS A 172 7.42 2.53 6.57
CA CYS A 172 7.20 1.08 6.61
C CYS A 172 7.79 0.38 5.37
N PHE A 173 7.59 0.98 4.19
CA PHE A 173 8.14 0.46 2.94
C PHE A 173 9.68 0.49 2.93
N PHE A 174 10.27 1.61 3.34
CA PHE A 174 11.72 1.77 3.47
C PHE A 174 12.31 0.74 4.44
N LEU A 175 11.72 0.59 5.63
CA LEU A 175 12.13 -0.40 6.62
C LEU A 175 12.01 -1.84 6.08
N SER A 176 10.98 -2.13 5.28
CA SER A 176 10.83 -3.46 4.65
C SER A 176 11.94 -3.76 3.65
N ASN A 177 12.38 -2.76 2.88
CA ASN A 177 13.49 -2.94 1.95
C ASN A 177 14.83 -3.02 2.70
N LEU A 178 15.02 -2.18 3.73
CA LEU A 178 16.23 -2.20 4.55
C LEU A 178 16.43 -3.55 5.24
N LEU A 179 15.37 -4.10 5.85
CA LEU A 179 15.38 -5.41 6.50
C LEU A 179 15.78 -6.53 5.53
N LEU A 180 15.28 -6.48 4.31
CA LEU A 180 15.64 -7.43 3.28
C LEU A 180 17.11 -7.28 2.85
N THR A 181 17.57 -6.06 2.61
CA THR A 181 18.98 -5.79 2.30
C THR A 181 19.88 -6.32 3.41
N PHE A 182 19.50 -6.12 4.67
CA PHE A 182 20.21 -6.69 5.82
C PHE A 182 20.24 -8.22 5.78
N LEU A 183 19.11 -8.86 5.48
CA LEU A 183 19.05 -10.32 5.31
C LEU A 183 19.98 -10.82 4.20
N TYR A 184 20.02 -10.14 3.04
CA TYR A 184 20.95 -10.48 1.97
C TYR A 184 22.41 -10.28 2.38
N ILE A 185 22.74 -9.22 3.12
CA ILE A 185 24.10 -8.99 3.64
C ILE A 185 24.51 -10.12 4.58
N VAL A 186 23.63 -10.51 5.51
CA VAL A 186 23.88 -11.62 6.46
C VAL A 186 24.20 -12.92 5.73
N ILE A 187 23.45 -13.23 4.67
CA ILE A 187 23.65 -14.44 3.85
C ILE A 187 24.93 -14.31 3.00
N THR A 188 25.14 -13.17 2.33
CA THR A 188 26.28 -12.97 1.40
C THR A 188 27.61 -12.95 2.14
N LEU A 189 27.64 -12.42 3.37
CA LEU A 189 28.83 -12.40 4.22
C LEU A 189 29.08 -13.74 4.92
N ASN A 190 28.30 -14.79 4.64
CA ASN A 190 28.45 -16.11 5.26
C ASN A 190 28.46 -16.03 6.81
N LEU A 191 27.68 -15.10 7.38
CA LEU A 191 27.52 -14.98 8.84
C LEU A 191 26.73 -16.15 9.43
N VAL A 192 26.01 -16.87 8.59
CA VAL A 192 25.25 -18.08 8.89
C VAL A 192 25.58 -19.10 7.82
N ASN A 193 26.24 -20.19 8.23
CA ASN A 193 26.81 -21.19 7.32
C ASN A 193 26.01 -22.49 7.31
N GLU A 194 25.36 -22.79 8.42
CA GLU A 194 24.60 -24.03 8.56
C GLU A 194 23.21 -23.88 7.93
N ALA A 195 22.73 -24.93 7.25
CA ALA A 195 21.45 -24.94 6.55
C ALA A 195 20.25 -24.57 7.46
N TYR A 196 20.31 -24.99 8.73
CA TYR A 196 19.28 -24.66 9.72
C TYR A 196 19.28 -23.17 10.06
N GLN A 197 20.45 -22.53 10.14
CA GLN A 197 20.58 -21.11 10.48
C GLN A 197 20.07 -20.24 9.33
N ILE A 198 20.41 -20.61 8.09
CA ILE A 198 19.91 -19.95 6.87
C ILE A 198 18.39 -20.00 6.86
N SER A 199 17.81 -21.19 7.08
CA SER A 199 16.35 -21.38 7.14
C SER A 199 15.70 -20.53 8.24
N PHE A 200 16.33 -20.45 9.41
CA PHE A 200 15.86 -19.63 10.53
C PHE A 200 15.90 -18.14 10.20
N VAL A 201 17.01 -17.64 9.64
CA VAL A 201 17.15 -16.23 9.23
C VAL A 201 16.11 -15.86 8.17
N TYR A 202 15.88 -16.72 7.17
CA TYR A 202 14.80 -16.53 6.20
C TYR A 202 13.41 -16.51 6.87
N ALA A 203 13.15 -17.39 7.83
CA ALA A 203 11.88 -17.42 8.55
C ALA A 203 11.65 -16.11 9.33
N CYS A 204 12.65 -15.64 10.07
CA CYS A 204 12.61 -14.36 10.79
C CYS A 204 12.40 -13.18 9.83
N GLY A 205 13.18 -13.10 8.75
CA GLY A 205 13.04 -12.03 7.76
C GLY A 205 11.64 -12.03 7.10
N ASN A 206 11.14 -13.19 6.70
CA ASN A 206 9.79 -13.33 6.13
C ASN A 206 8.69 -12.98 7.14
N TRP A 207 8.91 -13.21 8.42
CA TRP A 207 7.96 -12.83 9.48
C TRP A 207 7.95 -11.31 9.69
N SER A 208 9.12 -10.70 9.81
CA SER A 208 9.28 -9.26 9.96
C SER A 208 8.76 -8.49 8.72
N ILE A 209 8.99 -9.00 7.50
CA ILE A 209 8.40 -8.43 6.27
C ILE A 209 6.87 -8.51 6.31
N ALA A 210 6.29 -9.63 6.77
CA ALA A 210 4.83 -9.76 6.86
C ALA A 210 4.23 -8.75 7.86
N ILE A 211 4.88 -8.53 9.00
CA ILE A 211 4.48 -7.50 9.98
C ILE A 211 4.54 -6.11 9.35
N LEU A 212 5.60 -5.78 8.61
CA LEU A 212 5.73 -4.49 7.94
C LEU A 212 4.70 -4.32 6.81
N CYS A 213 4.31 -5.39 6.12
CA CYS A 213 3.22 -5.35 5.14
C CYS A 213 1.89 -5.00 5.83
N VAL A 214 1.59 -5.65 6.96
CA VAL A 214 0.42 -5.32 7.78
C VAL A 214 0.47 -3.87 8.24
N ALA A 215 1.61 -3.40 8.72
CA ALA A 215 1.79 -2.00 9.14
C ALA A 215 1.60 -1.03 7.97
N THR A 216 2.03 -1.39 6.76
CA THR A 216 1.85 -0.58 5.54
C THR A 216 0.36 -0.42 5.22
N GLU A 217 -0.40 -1.51 5.16
CA GLU A 217 -1.85 -1.45 4.92
C GLU A 217 -2.58 -0.69 6.04
N PHE A 218 -2.17 -0.91 7.29
CA PHE A 218 -2.75 -0.24 8.45
C PHE A 218 -2.46 1.27 8.47
N THR A 219 -1.25 1.70 8.13
CA THR A 219 -0.89 3.12 8.05
C THR A 219 -1.68 3.84 6.96
N ILE A 220 -1.87 3.22 5.78
CA ILE A 220 -2.72 3.76 4.71
C ILE A 220 -4.14 4.03 5.21
N MET A 221 -4.74 3.06 5.92
CA MET A 221 -6.10 3.20 6.44
C MET A 221 -6.21 4.26 7.56
N THR A 222 -5.24 4.30 8.47
CA THR A 222 -5.31 5.16 9.67
C THR A 222 -4.92 6.60 9.43
N HIS A 223 -3.97 6.85 8.52
CA HIS A 223 -3.44 8.19 8.28
C HIS A 223 -4.19 8.94 7.19
N HIS A 224 -4.93 8.25 6.32
CA HIS A 224 -5.80 8.88 5.34
C HIS A 224 -7.14 9.24 5.97
N PRO A 225 -7.50 10.52 6.15
CA PRO A 225 -8.65 10.95 6.95
C PRO A 225 -9.99 10.37 6.45
N LEU A 226 -10.18 10.31 5.12
CA LEU A 226 -11.38 9.72 4.52
C LEU A 226 -11.47 8.19 4.73
N LEU A 227 -10.34 7.46 4.60
CA LEU A 227 -10.32 6.02 4.84
C LEU A 227 -10.53 5.72 6.32
N LYS A 228 -9.94 6.52 7.21
CA LYS A 228 -10.15 6.44 8.66
C LYS A 228 -11.62 6.60 9.03
N ARG A 229 -12.32 7.63 8.53
CA ARG A 229 -13.77 7.84 8.81
C ARG A 229 -14.59 6.64 8.34
N ARG A 230 -14.30 6.11 7.14
CA ARG A 230 -14.99 4.92 6.61
C ARG A 230 -14.69 3.66 7.41
N LEU A 231 -13.43 3.44 7.79
CA LEU A 231 -13.03 2.34 8.64
C LEU A 231 -13.77 2.39 9.98
N THR A 232 -13.82 3.57 10.63
CA THR A 232 -14.58 3.76 11.87
C THR A 232 -16.06 3.47 11.66
N ASN A 233 -16.69 3.95 10.58
CA ASN A 233 -18.09 3.67 10.29
C ASN A 233 -18.35 2.18 10.04
N LEU A 234 -17.44 1.50 9.34
CA LEU A 234 -17.54 0.07 9.07
C LEU A 234 -17.38 -0.75 10.34
N LEU A 235 -16.37 -0.44 11.17
CA LEU A 235 -16.18 -1.09 12.46
C LEU A 235 -17.38 -0.85 13.38
N ASN A 236 -17.86 0.40 13.46
CA ASN A 236 -19.08 0.72 14.22
C ASN A 236 -20.29 -0.05 13.68
N SER A 237 -20.46 -0.18 12.37
CA SER A 237 -21.54 -1.00 11.81
C SER A 237 -21.44 -2.46 12.26
N ILE A 238 -20.26 -3.07 12.20
CA ILE A 238 -20.05 -4.47 12.60
C ILE A 238 -20.26 -4.67 14.11
N PHE A 239 -19.71 -3.78 14.94
CA PHE A 239 -19.78 -3.91 16.40
C PHE A 239 -21.11 -3.44 16.99
N CYS A 240 -21.71 -2.35 16.48
CA CYS A 240 -23.04 -1.89 16.93
C CYS A 240 -24.16 -2.84 16.50
N PHE A 241 -24.06 -3.55 15.37
CA PHE A 241 -25.01 -4.61 15.03
C PHE A 241 -25.06 -5.72 16.10
N ARG A 242 -23.96 -5.93 16.83
CA ARG A 242 -23.94 -6.88 17.96
C ARG A 242 -24.52 -6.28 19.24
N LEU A 243 -24.38 -4.97 19.46
CA LEU A 243 -24.90 -4.32 20.66
C LEU A 243 -26.41 -4.03 20.58
N HIS A 244 -26.93 -3.72 19.39
CA HIS A 244 -28.34 -3.35 19.23
C HIS A 244 -29.31 -4.55 19.19
N ARG A 245 -28.80 -5.80 19.16
CA ARG A 245 -29.63 -7.02 19.30
C ARG A 245 -30.12 -7.28 20.73
N VAL A 246 -29.73 -6.45 21.71
CA VAL A 246 -30.17 -6.55 23.10
C VAL A 246 -30.69 -5.20 23.59
N ALA A 247 -31.75 -4.67 22.99
CA ALA A 247 -32.62 -3.70 23.64
C ALA A 247 -34.03 -3.72 23.02
N PRO A 248 -35.08 -3.94 23.83
CA PRO A 248 -36.48 -3.92 23.41
C PRO A 248 -37.04 -2.49 23.41
N ASN A 249 -38.09 -2.31 22.61
CA ASN A 249 -39.06 -1.20 22.60
C ASN A 249 -38.60 0.12 21.95
N SER A 250 -39.09 0.27 20.73
CA SER A 250 -39.32 1.48 19.93
C SER A 250 -39.30 2.81 20.69
N VAL A 251 -38.22 3.57 20.50
CA VAL A 251 -38.24 5.03 20.62
C VAL A 251 -37.78 5.54 19.25
N ASP A 252 -38.63 6.35 18.61
CA ASP A 252 -38.41 6.89 17.27
C ASP A 252 -37.10 7.69 17.21
N LEU A 253 -36.12 7.17 16.46
CA LEU A 253 -34.83 7.82 16.26
C LEU A 253 -34.90 8.74 15.03
N PRO A 254 -34.53 10.02 15.15
CA PRO A 254 -34.57 10.98 14.05
C PRO A 254 -33.56 10.63 12.95
N ASN A 255 -33.94 10.98 11.71
CA ASN A 255 -33.26 10.65 10.45
C ASN A 255 -31.78 11.12 10.43
N VAL A 256 -30.84 10.21 10.68
CA VAL A 256 -29.39 10.49 10.73
C VAL A 256 -28.79 10.84 9.36
N TYR A 257 -29.45 10.48 8.25
CA TYR A 257 -28.92 10.71 6.90
C TYR A 257 -28.91 12.20 6.48
N GLU A 258 -29.79 13.03 7.03
CA GLU A 258 -29.88 14.45 6.68
C GLU A 258 -28.73 15.28 7.26
N ASN A 259 -27.99 14.73 8.24
CA ASN A 259 -26.98 15.48 8.97
C ASN A 259 -25.60 15.51 8.28
N CYS A 260 -25.30 14.55 7.41
CA CYS A 260 -23.98 14.44 6.77
C CYS A 260 -23.76 15.48 5.66
N GLU A 261 -24.85 15.89 4.98
CA GLU A 261 -24.81 16.89 3.91
C GLU A 261 -24.67 18.31 4.49
N ASN A 262 -25.29 18.58 5.64
CA ASN A 262 -25.15 19.83 6.37
C ASN A 262 -23.73 20.03 6.94
N GLU A 263 -23.12 18.96 7.45
CA GLU A 263 -21.76 19.00 8.01
C GLU A 263 -20.70 19.38 6.96
N MET A 264 -20.88 18.93 5.71
CA MET A 264 -19.97 19.25 4.61
C MET A 264 -20.14 20.71 4.16
N ASN A 265 -21.37 21.22 4.14
CA ASN A 265 -21.67 22.62 3.84
C ASN A 265 -21.13 23.58 4.92
N ASP A 266 -21.19 23.19 6.19
CA ASP A 266 -20.66 23.99 7.30
C ASP A 266 -19.12 24.02 7.30
N HIS A 267 -18.46 22.92 6.94
CA HIS A 267 -17.01 22.91 6.76
C HIS A 267 -16.56 23.83 5.61
N PHE A 268 -17.30 23.85 4.50
CA PHE A 268 -17.03 24.79 3.39
C PHE A 268 -17.25 26.25 3.80
N LYS A 269 -18.32 26.56 4.55
CA LYS A 269 -18.57 27.91 5.07
C LYS A 269 -17.48 28.38 6.03
N MET A 270 -17.02 27.51 6.93
CA MET A 270 -15.95 27.84 7.87
C MET A 270 -14.65 28.20 7.14
N LEU A 271 -14.27 27.40 6.14
CA LEU A 271 -13.10 27.69 5.30
C LEU A 271 -13.23 29.02 4.57
N GLN A 272 -14.44 29.34 4.08
CA GLN A 272 -14.73 30.59 3.40
C GLN A 272 -14.68 31.81 4.34
N GLN A 273 -15.08 31.65 5.61
CA GLN A 273 -14.97 32.71 6.62
C GLN A 273 -13.53 32.96 7.08
N CYS A 274 -12.72 31.92 7.22
CA CYS A 274 -11.29 32.07 7.47
C CYS A 274 -10.54 32.74 6.29
N TRP A 275 -11.12 32.70 5.10
CA TRP A 275 -10.55 33.27 3.87
C TRP A 275 -10.85 34.76 3.70
N ASN A 276 -11.95 35.25 4.24
CA ASN A 276 -12.39 36.65 4.11
C ASN A 276 -11.80 37.59 5.19
N LYS A 277 -10.80 37.13 5.94
CA LYS A 277 -10.02 37.92 6.92
C LYS A 277 -8.60 38.08 6.42
#